data_AF-A0A2D7ADB0-F1
#
_entry.id   AF-A0A2D7ADB0-F1
#
_cell.length_a   1.000
_cell.length_b   1.000
_cell.length_c   1.000
_cell.angle_alpha   90.00
_cell.angle_beta   90.00
_cell.angle_gamma   90.00
#
_symmetry.space_group_name_H-M   'P 1'
#
loop_
_entity.id
_entity.type
_entity.pdbx_description
1 polymer ?
#
loop_
_entity_poly.entity_id
_entity_poly.type
_entity_poly.pdbx_seq_one_letter_code
_entity_poly.pdbx_strand_id
1 'polypeptide(L)' 'LLQLMETTFILSQNKLNELIIDKYEPELLIRLPRKMAQTLDFFRAKEIYGLGVKAYKKHRKQILEKIESN' A
#
# COMPACT_ATOMS: atom_id res chain seq x y z
N LEU A 1 21.27 10.81 -15.66
CA LEU A 1 20.07 11.67 -15.88
C LEU A 1 18.77 10.91 -15.59
N LEU A 2 18.51 9.78 -16.27
CA LEU A 2 17.29 8.97 -16.04
C LEU A 2 17.05 8.55 -14.59
N GLN A 3 18.08 8.05 -13.90
CA GLN A 3 17.97 7.65 -12.50
C GLN A 3 17.59 8.80 -11.56
N LEU A 4 18.05 10.01 -11.86
CA LEU A 4 17.72 11.20 -11.07
C LEU A 4 16.25 11.59 -11.29
N MET A 5 15.76 11.48 -12.52
CA MET A 5 14.35 11.71 -12.83
C MET A 5 13.44 10.67 -12.16
N GLU A 6 13.85 9.39 -12.17
CA GLU A 6 13.13 8.33 -11.45
C GLU A 6 13.07 8.60 -9.95
N THR A 7 14.18 8.98 -9.31
CA THR A 7 14.19 9.25 -7.87
C THR A 7 13.37 10.49 -7.52
N THR A 8 13.44 11.57 -8.30
CA THR A 8 12.58 12.74 -8.10
C THR A 8 11.11 12.39 -8.25
N PHE A 9 10.74 11.62 -9.28
CA PHE A 9 9.36 11.16 -9.49
C PHE A 9 8.84 10.31 -8.32
N ILE A 10 9.67 9.36 -7.85
CA ILE A 10 9.35 8.52 -6.69
C ILE A 10 9.14 9.38 -5.44
N LEU A 11 10.00 10.38 -5.20
CA LEU A 11 9.93 11.27 -4.06
C LEU A 11 8.66 12.13 -4.09
N SER A 12 8.34 12.71 -5.25
CA SER A 12 7.13 13.52 -5.43
C SER A 12 5.86 12.68 -5.21
N GLN A 13 5.82 11.44 -5.74
CA GLN A 13 4.69 10.54 -5.48
C GLN A 13 4.54 10.18 -4.01
N ASN A 14 5.65 9.90 -3.31
CA ASN A 14 5.58 9.59 -1.88
C ASN A 14 5.00 10.77 -1.12
N LYS A 15 5.46 11.99 -1.41
CA LYS A 15 4.98 13.17 -0.72
C LYS A 15 3.51 13.45 -1.01
N LEU A 16 3.07 13.28 -2.25
CA LEU A 16 1.65 13.38 -2.62
C LEU A 16 0.80 12.37 -1.84
N ASN A 17 1.22 11.12 -1.76
CA ASN A 17 0.49 10.09 -1.03
C ASN A 17 0.41 10.41 0.47
N GLU A 18 1.48 10.91 1.07
CA GLU A 18 1.47 11.37 2.47
C GLU A 18 0.45 12.49 2.69
N LEU A 19 0.46 13.52 1.83
CA LEU A 19 -0.47 14.65 1.92
C LEU A 19 -1.93 14.23 1.71
N ILE A 20 -2.18 13.26 0.83
CA ILE A 20 -3.53 12.72 0.62
C ILE A 20 -4.02 11.99 1.86
N ILE A 21 -3.19 11.15 2.47
CA ILE A 21 -3.54 10.41 3.69
C ILE A 21 -3.77 11.37 4.87
N ASP A 22 -2.96 12.44 4.96
CA ASP A 22 -3.10 13.46 6.01
C ASP A 22 -4.38 14.28 5.86
N LYS A 23 -4.71 14.69 4.62
CA LYS A 23 -5.92 15.47 4.33
C LYS A 23 -7.20 14.63 4.42
N TYR A 24 -7.13 13.38 4.00
CA TYR A 24 -8.23 12.43 3.98
C TYR A 24 -7.80 11.20 4.77
N GLU A 25 -7.94 11.27 6.10
CA GLU A 25 -7.59 10.15 6.97
C GLU A 25 -8.48 8.95 6.62
N PRO A 26 -7.90 7.86 6.08
CA PRO A 26 -8.68 6.68 5.78
C PRO A 26 -9.01 5.96 7.09
N GLU A 27 -10.21 5.39 7.19
CA GLU A 27 -10.58 4.56 8.34
C GLU A 27 -9.60 3.41 8.58
N LEU A 28 -8.98 2.90 7.50
CA LEU A 28 -7.97 1.87 7.56
C LEU A 28 -6.87 2.13 6.53
N LEU A 29 -5.62 2.14 7.00
CA LEU A 29 -4.44 2.22 6.15
C LEU A 29 -3.62 0.93 6.24
N ILE A 30 -3.60 0.14 5.17
CA ILE A 30 -2.73 -1.04 5.06
C ILE A 30 -1.52 -0.69 4.19
N ARG A 31 -0.32 -0.68 4.80
CA ARG A 31 0.93 -0.43 4.08
C ARG A 31 1.48 -1.72 3.49
N LEU A 32 1.54 -1.78 2.16
CA LEU A 32 2.14 -2.90 1.43
C LEU A 32 3.55 -2.54 0.91
N PRO A 33 4.48 -3.50 0.84
CA PRO A 33 5.82 -3.24 0.31
C PRO A 33 5.78 -2.89 -1.19
N ARG A 34 6.41 -1.79 -1.60
CA ARG A 34 6.38 -1.34 -3.01
C ARG A 34 7.07 -2.30 -4.01
N LYS A 35 8.02 -3.11 -3.54
CA LYS A 35 8.73 -4.13 -4.34
C LYS A 35 7.92 -5.42 -4.56
N MET A 36 6.68 -5.46 -4.05
CA MET A 36 5.78 -6.60 -4.13
C MET A 36 5.47 -7.01 -5.56
N ALA A 37 5.22 -6.05 -6.45
CA ALA A 37 4.93 -6.30 -7.85
C ALA A 37 5.06 -5.04 -8.69
N GLN A 38 5.63 -5.16 -9.88
CA GLN A 38 5.48 -4.18 -10.95
C GLN A 38 4.16 -4.43 -11.71
N THR A 39 3.75 -3.46 -12.53
CA THR A 39 2.48 -3.49 -13.29
C THR A 39 2.29 -4.75 -14.14
N LEU A 40 3.38 -5.42 -14.54
CA LEU A 40 3.37 -6.61 -15.40
C LEU A 40 3.82 -7.90 -14.68
N ASP A 41 3.99 -7.90 -13.35
CA ASP A 41 4.45 -9.06 -12.57
C ASP A 41 3.33 -10.07 -12.27
N PHE A 42 2.54 -10.46 -13.27
CA PHE A 42 1.39 -11.38 -13.10
C PHE A 42 1.80 -12.77 -12.60
N PHE A 43 3.00 -13.24 -12.95
CA PHE A 43 3.54 -14.51 -12.47
C PHE A 43 3.74 -14.55 -10.94
N ARG A 44 3.85 -13.38 -10.30
CA ARG A 44 3.98 -13.24 -8.84
C ARG A 44 2.63 -13.07 -8.14
N ALA A 45 1.51 -13.17 -8.86
CA ALA A 45 0.16 -13.01 -8.29
C ALA A 45 -0.08 -13.88 -7.06
N LYS A 46 0.46 -15.10 -7.03
CA LYS A 46 0.35 -16.00 -5.88
C LYS A 46 1.10 -15.47 -4.64
N GLU A 47 2.28 -14.88 -4.83
CA GLU A 47 3.06 -14.26 -3.76
C GLU A 47 2.35 -13.01 -3.22
N ILE A 48 1.86 -12.17 -4.14
CA ILE A 48 1.07 -10.97 -3.86
C ILE A 48 -0.14 -11.33 -2.99
N TYR A 49 -0.90 -12.36 -3.38
CA TYR A 49 -2.04 -12.85 -2.62
C TYR A 49 -1.61 -13.29 -1.22
N GLY A 50 -0.53 -14.06 -1.11
CA GLY A 50 0.01 -14.48 0.19
C GLY A 50 0.40 -13.31 1.10
N LEU A 51 1.00 -12.26 0.55
CA LEU A 51 1.34 -11.03 1.28
C LEU A 51 0.07 -10.30 1.75
N GLY A 52 -0.94 -10.20 0.87
CA GLY A 52 -2.24 -9.61 1.21
C GLY A 52 -2.93 -10.33 2.36
N VAL A 53 -2.97 -11.67 2.33
CA VAL A 53 -3.56 -12.48 3.42
C VAL A 53 -2.82 -12.27 4.75
N LYS A 54 -1.48 -12.18 4.72
CA LYS A 54 -0.68 -11.89 5.93
C LYS A 54 -0.97 -10.50 6.48
N ALA A 55 -1.04 -9.49 5.62
CA ALA A 55 -1.36 -8.12 6.01
C ALA A 55 -2.77 -8.03 6.61
N TYR A 56 -3.75 -8.68 5.98
CA TYR A 56 -5.11 -8.79 6.49
C TYR A 56 -5.15 -9.45 7.86
N LYS A 57 -4.52 -10.63 8.03
CA LYS A 57 -4.49 -11.34 9.32
C LYS A 57 -3.86 -10.48 10.43
N LYS A 58 -2.81 -9.72 10.12
CA LYS A 58 -2.15 -8.82 11.07
C LYS A 58 -3.08 -7.69 11.54
N HIS A 59 -3.88 -7.13 10.64
CA HIS A 59 -4.78 -6.02 10.94
C HIS A 59 -6.24 -6.46 11.17
N ARG A 60 -6.51 -7.77 11.20
CA ARG A 60 -7.87 -8.35 11.24
C ARG A 60 -8.72 -7.78 12.36
N LYS A 61 -8.17 -7.62 13.55
CA LYS A 61 -8.89 -7.11 14.72
C LYS A 61 -9.39 -5.67 14.48
N GLN A 62 -8.51 -4.79 13.99
CA GLN A 62 -8.85 -3.40 13.66
C GLN A 62 -9.86 -3.30 12.52
N ILE A 63 -9.80 -4.23 11.55
CA ILE A 63 -10.74 -4.32 10.44
C ILE A 63 -12.13 -4.72 10.95
N LEU A 64 -12.21 -5.77 11.77
CA LEU A 64 -13.49 -6.26 12.29
C LEU A 64 -14.16 -5.27 13.24
N GLU A 65 -13.39 -4.65 14.14
CA GLU A 65 -13.91 -3.61 15.05
C GLU A 65 -14.56 -2.43 14.27
N LYS A 66 -14.00 -2.06 13.12
CA LYS A 66 -14.55 -1.00 12.27
C LYS A 66 -15.73 -1.45 11.40
N ILE A 67 -15.77 -2.72 10.99
CA ILE A 67 -16.94 -3.28 10.28
C ILE A 67 -18.14 -3.40 11.22
N GLU A 68 -17.92 -3.75 12.49
CA GLU A 68 -18.98 -3.90 13.49
C GLU A 68 -19.44 -2.57 14.10
N SER A 69 -18.67 -1.48 13.91
CA SER A 69 -19.01 -0.13 14.39
C SER A 69 -19.81 0.70 13.36
N ASN A 70 -20.06 0.16 12.16
CA ASN A 70 -20.91 0.73 11.09
C ASN A 70 -22.23 -0.06 10.99
#